data_AF-A0A532CVG7-F1
#
_entry.id   AF-A0A532CVG7-F1
#
_cell.length_a   1.000
_cell.length_b   1.000
_cell.length_c   1.000
_cell.angle_alpha   90.00
_cell.angle_beta   90.00
_cell.angle_gamma   90.00
#
_symmetry.space_group_name_H-M   'P 1'
#
loop_
_entity.id
_entity.type
_entity.pdbx_description
1 polymer ?
#
loop_
_entity_poly.entity_id
_entity_poly.type
_entity_poly.pdbx_seq_one_letter_code
_entity_poly.pdbx_strand_id
1 'polypeptide(L)'
;MGKSLKGTKSHDNLKDAFAGESQANRRYLYFARRADIEGFPDIGGLFRDTSEAETGHAEGFAELAEWFETLAKAERSHANRFTKGLESLKQG
;
A
#
# COMPACT_ATOMS: atom_id res chain seq x y z
N MET A 1 17.44 29.74 -13.49
CA MET A 1 15.99 29.75 -13.77
C MET A 1 15.56 28.34 -14.15
N GLY A 2 14.84 27.64 -13.29
CA GLY A 2 14.29 26.32 -13.63
C GLY A 2 13.23 26.47 -14.73
N LYS A 3 13.30 25.65 -15.78
CA LYS A 3 12.26 25.63 -16.83
C LYS A 3 10.91 25.27 -16.19
N SER A 4 9.88 26.04 -16.51
CA SER A 4 8.51 25.73 -16.13
C SER A 4 8.08 24.40 -16.75
N LEU A 5 7.51 23.51 -15.94
CA LEU A 5 6.95 22.23 -16.40
C LEU A 5 5.55 22.39 -17.00
N LYS A 6 4.88 23.53 -16.78
CA LYS A 6 3.49 23.75 -17.20
C LYS A 6 3.35 23.64 -18.72
N GLY A 7 2.41 22.80 -19.17
CA GLY A 7 2.14 22.56 -20.59
C GLY A 7 3.09 21.57 -21.26
N THR A 8 4.00 20.96 -20.50
CA THR A 8 4.84 19.85 -21.00
C THR A 8 4.15 18.51 -20.77
N LYS A 9 4.47 17.51 -21.61
CA LYS A 9 4.04 16.13 -21.40
C LYS A 9 4.42 15.58 -20.02
N SER A 10 5.57 16.00 -19.48
CA SER A 10 6.00 15.58 -18.13
C SER A 10 5.05 16.07 -17.03
N HIS A 11 4.53 17.30 -17.15
CA HIS A 11 3.54 17.81 -16.20
C HIS A 11 2.21 17.06 -16.27
N ASP A 12 1.78 16.68 -17.48
CA ASP A 12 0.55 15.92 -17.64
C ASP A 12 0.72 14.48 -17.13
N ASN A 13 1.86 13.84 -17.41
CA ASN A 13 2.21 12.54 -16.83
C ASN A 13 2.23 12.56 -15.30
N LEU A 14 2.76 13.63 -14.67
CA LEU A 14 2.78 13.76 -13.20
C LEU A 14 1.37 13.91 -12.62
N LYS A 15 0.48 14.62 -13.31
CA LYS A 15 -0.93 14.72 -12.91
C LYS A 15 -1.64 13.37 -13.00
N ASP A 16 -1.40 12.63 -14.07
CA ASP A 16 -2.00 11.32 -14.27
C ASP A 16 -1.50 10.31 -13.23
N ALA A 17 -0.20 10.33 -12.91
CA ALA A 17 0.39 9.52 -11.84
C ALA A 17 -0.25 9.82 -10.48
N PHE A 18 -0.27 11.10 -10.07
CA PHE A 18 -0.88 11.55 -8.82
C PHE A 18 -2.35 11.14 -8.72
N ALA A 19 -3.10 11.28 -9.81
CA ALA A 19 -4.50 10.85 -9.86
C ALA A 19 -4.65 9.33 -9.74
N GLY A 20 -3.74 8.56 -10.34
CA GLY A 20 -3.70 7.10 -10.25
C GLY A 20 -3.43 6.61 -8.83
N GLU A 21 -2.38 7.11 -8.19
CA GLU A 21 -1.96 6.78 -6.81
C GLU A 21 -3.04 7.22 -5.81
N SER A 22 -3.63 8.41 -5.99
CA SER A 22 -4.77 8.88 -5.19
C SER A 22 -6.00 7.97 -5.28
N GLN A 23 -6.24 7.34 -6.43
CA GLN A 23 -7.32 6.38 -6.60
C GLN A 23 -6.96 5.02 -5.98
N ALA A 24 -5.70 4.58 -6.11
CA ALA A 24 -5.21 3.36 -5.48
C ALA A 24 -5.32 3.41 -3.96
N ASN A 25 -4.83 4.50 -3.35
CA ASN A 25 -4.96 4.77 -1.91
C ASN A 25 -6.41 4.60 -1.41
N ARG A 26 -7.39 5.26 -2.06
CA ARG A 26 -8.80 5.15 -1.66
C ARG A 26 -9.34 3.72 -1.75
N ARG A 27 -8.94 2.94 -2.77
CA ARG A 27 -9.33 1.53 -2.90
C ARG A 27 -8.74 0.69 -1.77
N TYR A 28 -7.47 0.89 -1.43
CA TYR A 28 -6.82 0.16 -0.36
C TYR A 28 -7.42 0.49 1.02
N LEU A 29 -7.72 1.76 1.32
CA LEU A 29 -8.45 2.11 2.55
C LEU A 29 -9.84 1.46 2.62
N TYR A 30 -10.56 1.40 1.50
CA TYR A 30 -11.84 0.71 1.45
C TYR A 30 -11.68 -0.78 1.76
N PHE A 31 -10.72 -1.47 1.14
CA PHE A 31 -10.48 -2.89 1.39
C PHE A 31 -9.95 -3.18 2.79
N ALA A 32 -9.12 -2.30 3.36
CA ALA A 32 -8.71 -2.39 4.76
C ALA A 32 -9.93 -2.42 5.69
N ARG A 33 -10.85 -1.47 5.50
CA ARG A 33 -12.08 -1.40 6.30
C ARG A 33 -12.96 -2.64 6.12
N ARG A 34 -13.04 -3.18 4.91
CA ARG A 34 -13.78 -4.42 4.64
C ARG A 34 -13.15 -5.62 5.34
N ALA A 35 -11.83 -5.75 5.30
CA ALA A 35 -11.09 -6.81 5.99
C ALA A 35 -11.30 -6.76 7.51
N ASP A 36 -11.31 -5.56 8.11
CA ASP A 36 -11.64 -5.40 9.54
C ASP A 36 -13.04 -5.92 9.88
N ILE A 37 -14.05 -5.55 9.07
CA ILE A 37 -15.45 -5.98 9.25
C ILE A 37 -15.59 -7.50 9.13
N GLU A 38 -14.84 -8.11 8.22
CA GLU A 38 -14.89 -9.54 7.94
C GLU A 38 -14.02 -10.37 8.90
N GLY A 39 -13.33 -9.72 9.85
CA GLY A 39 -12.53 -10.39 10.88
C GLY A 39 -11.14 -10.81 10.42
N PHE A 40 -10.57 -10.11 9.43
CA PHE A 40 -9.23 -10.33 8.89
C PHE A 40 -8.29 -9.14 9.20
N PRO A 41 -7.93 -8.90 10.47
CA PRO A 41 -7.17 -7.72 10.87
C PRO A 41 -5.78 -7.64 10.22
N ASP A 42 -5.10 -8.77 10.00
CA ASP A 42 -3.78 -8.81 9.33
C ASP A 42 -3.88 -8.35 7.87
N ILE A 43 -4.95 -8.75 7.18
CA ILE A 43 -5.24 -8.30 5.80
C ILE A 43 -5.62 -6.81 5.81
N GLY A 44 -6.35 -6.37 6.84
CA GLY A 44 -6.65 -4.96 7.07
C GLY A 44 -5.40 -4.11 7.20
N GLY A 45 -4.44 -4.54 8.03
CA GLY A 45 -3.13 -3.91 8.20
C GLY A 45 -2.38 -3.81 6.88
N LEU A 46 -2.27 -4.92 6.14
CA LEU A 46 -1.60 -4.96 4.84
C LEU A 46 -2.14 -3.92 3.84
N PHE A 47 -3.46 -3.76 3.78
CA PHE A 47 -4.08 -2.77 2.91
C PHE A 47 -3.82 -1.33 3.38
N ARG A 48 -3.74 -1.08 4.69
CA ARG A 48 -3.39 0.26 5.19
C ARG A 48 -1.94 0.61 4.86
N ASP A 49 -1.00 -0.30 5.10
CA ASP A 49 0.42 -0.08 4.77
C ASP A 49 0.59 0.18 3.26
N THR A 50 -0.11 -0.58 2.42
CA THR A 50 -0.09 -0.36 0.97
C THR A 50 -0.68 1.01 0.62
N SER A 51 -1.75 1.44 1.29
CA SER A 51 -2.33 2.76 1.09
C SER A 51 -1.36 3.88 1.46
N GLU A 52 -0.60 3.73 2.54
CA GLU A 52 0.41 4.69 2.99
C GLU A 52 1.58 4.77 2.00
N ALA A 53 1.96 3.64 1.38
CA ALA A 53 2.92 3.64 0.28
C ALA A 53 2.44 4.51 -0.89
N GLU A 54 1.19 4.36 -1.34
CA GLU A 54 0.60 5.19 -2.42
C GLU A 54 0.55 6.68 -2.06
N THR A 55 0.37 7.03 -0.77
CA THR A 55 0.50 8.42 -0.32
C THR A 55 1.94 8.91 -0.46
N GLY A 56 2.92 8.08 -0.10
CA GLY A 56 4.34 8.39 -0.33
C GLY A 56 4.65 8.62 -1.80
N HIS A 57 4.16 7.76 -2.70
CA HIS A 57 4.32 7.93 -4.15
C HIS A 57 3.69 9.25 -4.63
N ALA A 58 2.45 9.57 -4.21
CA ALA A 58 1.72 10.77 -4.62
C ALA A 58 2.36 12.08 -4.14
N GLU A 59 2.95 12.07 -2.95
CA GLU A 59 3.65 13.23 -2.37
C GLU A 59 5.11 13.32 -2.85
N GLY A 60 5.60 12.35 -3.65
CA GLY A 60 6.97 12.32 -4.16
C GLY A 60 8.02 11.83 -3.15
N PHE A 61 7.60 11.15 -2.09
CA PHE A 61 8.46 10.54 -1.07
C PHE A 61 8.74 9.06 -1.37
N ALA A 62 9.54 8.80 -2.41
CA ALA A 62 9.81 7.44 -2.89
C ALA A 62 10.42 6.51 -1.82
N GLU A 63 11.35 7.01 -0.98
CA GLU A 63 11.97 6.21 0.09
C GLU A 63 10.96 5.80 1.17
N LEU A 64 10.06 6.71 1.54
CA LEU A 64 9.00 6.42 2.50
C LEU A 64 8.02 5.38 1.94
N ALA A 65 7.67 5.51 0.65
CA ALA A 65 6.81 4.55 -0.03
C ALA A 65 7.43 3.14 -0.06
N GLU A 66 8.73 3.04 -0.37
CA GLU A 66 9.47 1.77 -0.33
C GLU A 66 9.47 1.15 1.08
N TRP A 67 9.56 1.97 2.12
CA TRP A 67 9.52 1.49 3.49
C TRP A 67 8.16 0.86 3.84
N PHE A 68 7.06 1.48 3.44
CA PHE A 68 5.71 0.94 3.62
C PHE A 68 5.48 -0.34 2.82
N GLU A 69 5.98 -0.42 1.58
CA GLU A 69 5.95 -1.67 0.81
C GLU A 69 6.76 -2.79 1.47
N THR A 70 7.88 -2.45 2.09
CA THR A 70 8.73 -3.40 2.82
C THR A 70 8.04 -3.91 4.07
N LEU A 71 7.40 -3.02 4.83
CA LEU A 71 6.59 -3.37 5.99
C LEU A 71 5.46 -4.33 5.60
N ALA A 72 4.69 -4.00 4.55
CA ALA A 72 3.63 -4.84 4.01
C ALA A 72 4.11 -6.27 3.65
N LYS A 73 5.30 -6.40 3.05
CA LYS A 73 5.90 -7.71 2.74
C LYS A 73 6.28 -8.48 4.01
N ALA A 74 6.82 -7.80 5.02
CA ALA A 74 7.19 -8.40 6.30
C ALA A 74 5.94 -8.93 7.03
N GLU A 75 4.88 -8.15 7.12
CA GLU A 75 3.62 -8.53 7.76
C GLU A 75 2.97 -9.75 7.07
N ARG A 76 2.96 -9.76 5.73
CA ARG A 76 2.52 -10.94 4.96
C ARG A 76 3.33 -12.19 5.31
N SER A 77 4.65 -12.06 5.44
CA SER A 77 5.53 -13.17 5.82
C SER A 77 5.22 -13.69 7.23
N HIS A 78 5.00 -12.78 8.18
CA HIS A 78 4.58 -13.13 9.54
C HIS A 78 3.25 -13.88 9.55
N ALA A 79 2.21 -13.34 8.94
CA ALA A 79 0.90 -13.97 8.84
C ALA A 79 0.99 -15.39 8.25
N ASN A 80 1.76 -15.56 7.17
CA ASN A 80 1.98 -16.88 6.56
C ASN A 80 2.66 -17.89 7.50
N ARG A 81 3.64 -17.45 8.31
CA ARG A 81 4.33 -18.33 9.28
C ARG A 81 3.41 -18.73 10.42
N PHE A 82 2.61 -17.81 10.93
CA PHE A 82 1.61 -18.10 11.96
C PHE A 82 0.56 -19.10 11.47
N THR A 83 0.01 -18.90 10.27
CA THR A 83 -0.96 -19.83 9.66
C THR A 83 -0.38 -21.25 9.56
N LYS A 84 0.85 -21.41 9.05
CA LYS A 84 1.51 -22.72 8.96
C LYS A 84 1.72 -23.37 10.32
N GLY A 85 2.08 -22.59 11.34
CA GLY A 85 2.22 -23.08 12.71
C GLY A 85 0.90 -23.60 13.27
N LEU A 86 -0.19 -22.85 13.09
CA LEU A 86 -1.53 -23.26 13.51
C LEU A 86 -2.02 -24.52 12.78
N GLU A 87 -1.75 -24.65 11.49
CA GLU A 87 -2.08 -25.86 10.72
C GLU A 87 -1.32 -27.08 11.25
N SER A 88 -0.06 -26.92 11.61
CA SER A 88 0.77 -28.00 12.16
C SER A 88 0.25 -28.49 13.51
N LEU A 89 -0.26 -27.58 14.36
CA LEU A 89 -0.88 -27.94 15.65
C LEU A 89 -2.24 -28.63 15.50
N LYS A 90 -2.96 -28.43 14.39
CA LYS A 90 -4.25 -29.11 14.13
C LYS A 90 -4.08 -30.52 13.56
N GLN A 91 -2.90 -30.86 13.05
CA GLN A 91 -2.59 -32.14 12.41
C GLN A 91 -1.89 -33.15 13.34
N GLY A 92 -1.54 -32.74 14.56
CA GLY A 92 -1.01 -33.61 15.62
C GLY A 92 -2.01 -33.78 16.76
#